data_AF-A0A2I1IQF8-F1
#
_entry.id   AF-A0A2I1IQF8-F1
#
_cell.length_a   1.000
_cell.length_b   1.000
_cell.length_c   1.000
_cell.angle_alpha   90.00
_cell.angle_beta   90.00
_cell.angle_gamma   90.00
#
_symmetry.space_group_name_H-M   'P 1'
#
loop_
_entity.id
_entity.type
_entity.pdbx_description
1 polymer ?
#
loop_
_entity_poly.entity_id
_entity_poly.type
_entity_poly.pdbx_seq_one_letter_code
_entity_poly.pdbx_strand_id
1 'polypeptide(L)' 'MNTLVAPVDQLAQPDVFARELAFITDAHTLSMLAGRGVLTPAEYRRVYRLLFQAWTPIYQSQIVGETTG' A
#
# COMPACT_ATOMS: atom_id res chain seq x y z
N MET A 1 13.93 32.53 0.30
CA MET A 1 13.21 32.08 -0.91
C MET A 1 13.00 30.58 -0.75
N ASN A 2 11.80 30.15 -0.33
CA ASN A 2 11.48 28.72 -0.28
C ASN A 2 11.17 28.29 -1.71
N THR A 3 12.02 27.46 -2.29
CA THR A 3 11.76 26.76 -3.54
C THR A 3 10.54 25.88 -3.32
N LEU A 4 9.39 26.30 -3.83
CA LEU A 4 8.21 25.45 -3.96
C LEU A 4 8.62 24.30 -4.91
N VAL A 5 8.90 23.14 -4.34
CA VAL A 5 9.13 21.91 -5.11
C VAL A 5 7.82 21.62 -5.83
N ALA A 6 7.85 21.62 -7.16
CA ALA A 6 6.70 21.25 -7.97
C ALA A 6 6.23 19.85 -7.54
N PRO A 7 4.91 19.60 -7.42
CA PRO A 7 4.42 18.26 -7.10
C PRO A 7 4.94 17.28 -8.16
N VAL A 8 5.78 16.35 -7.72
CA VAL A 8 6.32 15.29 -8.57
C VAL A 8 5.28 14.19 -8.63
N ASP A 9 4.71 13.95 -9.81
CA ASP A 9 3.91 12.76 -10.05
C ASP A 9 4.83 11.53 -10.03
N GLN A 10 4.93 10.90 -8.88
CA GLN A 10 5.76 9.71 -8.68
C GLN A 10 5.25 8.53 -9.51
N LEU A 11 3.96 8.48 -9.86
CA LEU A 11 3.37 7.43 -10.70
C LEU A 11 3.71 7.61 -12.18
N ALA A 12 4.18 8.78 -12.61
CA ALA A 12 4.74 8.97 -13.94
C ALA A 12 6.07 8.20 -14.13
N GLN A 13 6.70 7.75 -13.05
CA GLN A 13 7.89 6.89 -13.10
C GLN A 13 7.46 5.42 -13.27
N PRO A 14 7.83 4.76 -14.38
CA PRO A 14 7.37 3.39 -14.67
C PRO A 14 7.70 2.38 -13.57
N ASP A 15 8.87 2.49 -12.94
CA ASP A 15 9.30 1.57 -11.87
C ASP A 15 8.48 1.74 -10.59
N VAL A 16 8.09 2.99 -10.27
CA VAL A 16 7.23 3.28 -9.13
C VAL A 16 5.83 2.77 -9.41
N PHE A 17 5.28 3.06 -10.60
CA PHE A 17 3.97 2.56 -11.00
C PHE A 17 3.90 1.02 -10.97
N ALA A 18 4.90 0.33 -11.53
CA ALA A 18 4.94 -1.13 -11.55
C ALA A 18 4.99 -1.72 -10.13
N ARG A 19 5.77 -1.10 -9.24
CA ARG A 19 5.84 -1.48 -7.81
C ARG A 19 4.51 -1.30 -7.10
N GLU A 20 3.84 -0.17 -7.30
CA GLU A 20 2.51 0.07 -6.72
C GLU A 20 1.48 -0.92 -7.24
N LEU A 21 1.47 -1.17 -8.55
CA LEU A 21 0.57 -2.12 -9.17
C LEU A 21 0.78 -3.54 -8.64
N ALA A 22 2.03 -3.94 -8.43
CA ALA A 22 2.36 -5.23 -7.81
C ALA A 22 1.83 -5.32 -6.38
N PHE A 23 2.08 -4.29 -5.55
CA PHE A 23 1.58 -4.23 -4.18
C PHE A 23 0.05 -4.34 -4.12
N ILE A 24 -0.67 -3.57 -4.94
CA ILE A 24 -2.15 -3.59 -4.99
C ILE A 24 -2.66 -4.98 -5.38
N THR A 25 -2.05 -5.59 -6.39
CA THR A 25 -2.46 -6.91 -6.89
C THR A 25 -2.27 -8.00 -5.84
N ASP A 26 -1.12 -8.00 -5.16
CA ASP A 26 -0.83 -8.97 -4.11
C ASP A 26 -1.70 -8.74 -2.86
N ALA A 27 -1.91 -7.48 -2.46
CA ALA A 27 -2.79 -7.12 -1.34
C ALA A 27 -4.25 -7.53 -1.62
N HIS A 28 -4.72 -7.33 -2.85
CA HIS A 28 -6.04 -7.78 -3.27
C HIS A 28 -6.17 -9.31 -3.19
N THR A 29 -5.18 -10.04 -3.70
CA THR A 29 -5.14 -11.51 -3.60
C THR A 29 -5.18 -11.96 -2.14
N LEU A 30 -4.38 -11.32 -1.27
CA LEU A 30 -4.36 -11.60 0.16
C LEU A 30 -5.73 -11.36 0.83
N SER A 31 -6.41 -10.28 0.45
CA SER A 31 -7.77 -9.96 0.92
C SER A 31 -8.78 -11.02 0.47
N MET A 32 -8.71 -11.48 -0.78
CA MET A 32 -9.58 -12.57 -1.27
C MET A 32 -9.36 -13.88 -0.52
N LEU A 33 -8.10 -14.23 -0.22
CA LEU A 33 -7.77 -15.44 0.55
C LEU A 33 -8.33 -15.36 1.98
N ALA A 34 -8.18 -14.20 2.63
CA ALA A 34 -8.75 -13.96 3.96
C ALA A 34 -10.29 -14.02 3.95
N GLY A 35 -10.94 -13.43 2.94
CA GLY A 35 -12.39 -13.47 2.78
C GLY A 35 -12.95 -14.88 2.56
N ARG A 36 -12.12 -15.80 2.04
CA ARG A 36 -12.45 -17.23 1.89
C ARG A 36 -12.09 -18.07 3.13
N GLY A 37 -11.58 -17.45 4.19
CA GLY A 37 -11.17 -18.15 5.41
C GLY A 37 -9.88 -18.97 5.28
N VAL A 38 -9.10 -18.76 4.21
CA VAL A 38 -7.81 -19.45 4.00
C VAL A 38 -6.77 -19.00 5.01
N LEU A 39 -6.88 -17.75 5.48
CA LEU A 39 -5.98 -17.16 6.45
C LEU A 39 -6.75 -16.74 7.69
N THR A 40 -6.18 -17.00 8.86
CA THR A 40 -6.63 -16.40 10.10
C THR A 40 -6.36 -14.89 10.10
N PRO A 41 -7.07 -14.10 10.93
CA PRO A 41 -6.78 -12.67 11.06
C PRO A 41 -5.33 -12.34 11.44
N ALA A 42 -4.68 -13.22 12.22
CA ALA A 42 -3.28 -13.05 12.61
C ALA A 42 -2.32 -13.29 11.44
N GLU A 43 -2.57 -14.32 10.64
CA GLU A 43 -1.79 -14.62 9.43
C GLU A 43 -1.96 -13.53 8.39
N TYR A 44 -3.18 -13.08 8.15
CA TYR A 44 -3.45 -11.94 7.27
C TYR A 44 -2.63 -10.71 7.66
N ARG A 45 -2.66 -10.31 8.95
CA ARG A 45 -1.89 -9.15 9.44
C ARG A 45 -0.39 -9.33 9.28
N ARG A 46 0.12 -10.54 9.52
CA ARG A 46 1.55 -10.86 9.36
C ARG A 46 1.98 -10.77 7.90
N VAL A 47 1.24 -11.42 7.00
CA VAL A 47 1.56 -11.46 5.57
C VAL A 47 1.41 -10.06 4.96
N TYR A 48 0.38 -9.31 5.31
CA TYR A 48 0.20 -7.93 4.84
C TYR A 48 1.38 -7.03 5.26
N ARG A 49 1.90 -7.19 6.49
CA ARG A 49 3.08 -6.44 6.94
C ARG A 49 4.33 -6.78 6.13
N LEU A 50 4.55 -8.08 5.86
CA LEU A 50 5.67 -8.52 5.02
C LEU A 50 5.54 -8.00 3.59
N LEU A 51 4.32 -8.01 3.04
CA LEU A 51 4.00 -7.45 1.73
C LEU A 51 4.34 -5.95 1.65
N PHE A 52 3.93 -5.19 2.66
CA PHE A 52 4.22 -3.77 2.76
C PHE A 52 5.73 -3.49 2.84
N GLN A 53 6.47 -4.31 3.59
CA GLN A 53 7.93 -4.20 3.69
C GLN A 53 8.64 -4.58 2.38
N ALA A 54 8.16 -5.60 1.68
CA ALA A 54 8.76 -6.08 0.44
C ALA A 54 8.61 -5.06 -0.69
N TRP A 55 7.42 -4.51 -0.86
CA TRP A 55 7.15 -3.55 -1.93
C TRP A 55 7.43 -2.11 -1.55
N THR A 56 7.41 -1.78 -0.25
CA THR A 56 7.61 -0.40 0.25
C THR A 56 6.80 0.62 -0.56
N PRO A 57 5.46 0.46 -0.63
CA PRO A 57 4.65 1.29 -1.48
C PRO A 57 4.72 2.75 -1.04
N ILE A 58 4.54 3.68 -1.98
CA ILE A 58 4.60 5.13 -1.76
C ILE A 58 3.42 5.65 -0.95
N TYR A 59 2.37 4.83 -0.76
CA TYR A 59 1.30 5.13 0.17
C TYR A 59 1.90 5.34 1.57
N GLN A 60 1.95 6.61 2.00
CA GLN A 60 2.02 6.89 3.42
C GLN A 60 0.85 6.15 4.06
N SER A 61 1.12 5.42 5.14
CA SER A 61 0.05 5.04 6.05
C SER A 61 -0.65 6.33 6.42
N GLN A 62 -1.79 6.63 5.80
CA GLN A 62 -2.67 7.65 6.32
C GLN A 62 -2.95 7.16 7.74
N ILE A 63 -2.36 7.83 8.73
CA ILE A 63 -3.00 7.91 10.02
C ILE A 63 -4.37 8.44 9.63
N VAL A 64 -5.37 7.56 9.66
CA VAL A 64 -6.77 7.95 9.49
C VAL A 64 -7.01 8.87 10.67
N GLY A 65 -6.69 10.15 10.48
CA GLY A 65 -7.18 11.22 11.30
C GLY A 65 -8.68 11.05 11.24
N GLU A 66 -9.25 10.81 12.41
CA GLU A 66 -10.67 10.74 12.68
C GLU A 66 -11.42 11.57 11.65
N THR A 67 -12.26 10.91 10.84
CA THR A 67 -13.30 11.57 10.07
C THR A 67 -14.07 12.44 11.06
N THR A 68 -13.72 13.72 11.11
CA THR A 68 -14.41 14.72 11.90
C THR A 68 -15.30 15.47 10.93
N GLY A 69 -16.61 15.17 11.01
CA GLY A 69 -17.68 15.97 10.41
C GLY A 69 -18.06 15.59 8.99
#